data_AF-L8WRE8-F1
#
_entry.id   AF-L8WRE8-F1
#
_cell.length_a   1.000
_cell.length_b   1.000
_cell.length_c   1.000
_cell.angle_alpha   90.00
_cell.angle_beta   90.00
_cell.angle_gamma   90.00
#
_symmetry.space_group_name_H-M   'P 1'
#
loop_
_entity.id
_entity.type
_entity.pdbx_description
1 polymer ?
#
loop_
_entity_poly.entity_id
_entity_poly.type
_entity_poly.pdbx_seq_one_letter_code
_entity_poly.pdbx_strand_id
1 'polypeptide(L)'
;MGMTLPGSSSFPAEYPEKQQECETIGQAMLNLLEKNILPRDIMTRSAFENVLTMILGGSTNAVLHLIAIAHSVGINLTIDDFQSVSDRVPFLADLKPSGKYVMEDVHKIGGIPGPCIYALVDSFDIYAFVFTAVLAYLLENKLIDGNNMTVTGKTLGENLERWTVEKGRLQSGQKVIRPLSEPIKATGHIR
;
A
#
# COMPACT_ATOMS: atom_id res chain seq x y z
N MET A 1 -5.92 -2.07 -1.06
CA MET A 1 -7.04 -2.45 -1.94
C MET A 1 -6.61 -3.44 -3.01
N GLY A 2 -5.51 -3.20 -3.72
CA GLY A 2 -5.05 -4.10 -4.80
C GLY A 2 -5.51 -3.66 -6.20
N MET A 3 -5.95 -2.41 -6.36
CA MET A 3 -6.44 -1.85 -7.64
C MET A 3 -5.37 -1.15 -8.48
N THR A 4 -4.13 -1.10 -7.99
CA THR A 4 -2.98 -0.51 -8.69
C THR A 4 -1.82 -1.47 -8.64
N LEU A 5 -0.90 -1.37 -9.60
CA LEU A 5 0.33 -2.14 -9.55
C LEU A 5 1.14 -1.78 -8.30
N PRO A 6 1.88 -2.75 -7.71
CA PRO A 6 2.75 -2.49 -6.58
C PRO A 6 3.72 -1.31 -6.85
N GLY A 7 3.87 -0.41 -5.89
CA GLY A 7 4.72 0.80 -5.99
C GLY A 7 4.10 2.02 -6.68
N SER A 8 3.00 1.84 -7.44
CA SER A 8 2.33 2.93 -8.19
C SER A 8 2.08 4.20 -7.36
N SER A 9 1.62 4.03 -6.12
CA SER A 9 1.26 5.13 -5.22
C SER A 9 2.45 5.89 -4.64
N SER A 10 3.67 5.37 -4.78
CA SER A 10 4.88 5.92 -4.18
C SER A 10 5.92 6.41 -5.18
N PHE A 11 5.75 6.16 -6.48
CA PHE A 11 6.64 6.74 -7.50
C PHE A 11 6.40 8.25 -7.62
N PRO A 12 7.45 9.08 -7.47
CA PRO A 12 7.37 10.47 -7.85
C PRO A 12 7.02 10.62 -9.34
N ALA A 13 6.30 11.69 -9.68
CA ALA A 13 5.73 11.85 -11.02
C ALA A 13 6.77 11.92 -12.15
N GLU A 14 7.93 12.54 -11.88
CA GLU A 14 8.98 12.78 -12.88
C GLU A 14 10.07 11.69 -12.89
N TYR A 15 9.89 10.64 -12.10
CA TYR A 15 10.86 9.56 -11.97
C TYR A 15 10.67 8.51 -13.07
N PRO A 16 11.74 7.93 -13.64
CA PRO A 16 11.66 6.91 -14.69
C PRO A 16 10.72 5.73 -14.36
N GLU A 17 10.65 5.37 -13.09
CA GLU A 17 9.82 4.29 -12.56
C GLU A 17 8.33 4.48 -12.87
N LYS A 18 7.85 5.74 -12.88
CA LYS A 18 6.46 6.04 -13.24
C LYS A 18 6.20 5.78 -14.72
N GLN A 19 7.16 6.09 -15.60
CA GLN A 19 7.03 5.84 -17.03
C GLN A 19 7.06 4.34 -17.33
N GLN A 20 7.96 3.61 -16.68
CA GLN A 20 8.07 2.16 -16.83
C GLN A 20 6.84 1.44 -16.28
N GLU A 21 6.27 1.91 -15.17
CA GLU A 21 4.99 1.40 -14.70
C GLU A 21 3.92 1.48 -15.81
N CYS A 22 3.79 2.63 -16.47
CA CYS A 22 2.84 2.83 -17.56
C CYS A 22 3.04 1.83 -18.71
N GLU A 23 4.28 1.49 -19.03
CA GLU A 23 4.60 0.47 -20.06
C GLU A 23 4.13 -0.93 -19.66
N THR A 24 4.11 -1.24 -18.36
CA THR A 24 3.67 -2.56 -17.84
C THR A 24 2.14 -2.71 -17.70
N ILE A 25 1.38 -1.61 -17.70
CA ILE A 25 -0.08 -1.63 -17.49
C ILE A 25 -0.78 -2.50 -18.54
N GLY A 26 -0.34 -2.45 -19.80
CA GLY A 26 -0.94 -3.24 -20.88
C GLY A 26 -0.90 -4.75 -20.61
N GLN A 27 0.24 -5.25 -20.14
CA GLN A 27 0.42 -6.66 -19.80
C GLN A 27 -0.39 -7.07 -18.57
N ALA A 28 -0.45 -6.21 -17.55
CA ALA A 28 -1.27 -6.44 -16.37
C ALA A 28 -2.76 -6.52 -16.73
N MET A 29 -3.24 -5.60 -17.57
CA MET A 29 -4.62 -5.59 -18.08
C MET A 29 -4.94 -6.83 -18.90
N LEU A 30 -4.03 -7.28 -19.78
CA LEU A 30 -4.20 -8.51 -20.55
C LEU A 30 -4.38 -9.72 -19.63
N ASN A 31 -3.53 -9.87 -18.62
CA ASN A 31 -3.62 -10.96 -17.64
C ASN A 31 -4.95 -10.93 -16.84
N LEU A 32 -5.47 -9.74 -16.52
CA LEU A 32 -6.80 -9.61 -15.88
C LEU A 32 -7.92 -10.06 -16.80
N LEU A 33 -7.85 -9.72 -18.08
CA LEU A 33 -8.83 -10.16 -19.09
C LEU A 33 -8.77 -11.68 -19.31
N GLU A 34 -7.58 -12.24 -19.47
CA GLU A 34 -7.38 -13.69 -19.66
C GLU A 34 -7.90 -14.51 -18.47
N LYS A 35 -7.68 -14.01 -17.25
CA LYS A 35 -8.14 -14.67 -16.02
C LYS A 35 -9.57 -14.30 -15.62
N ASN A 36 -10.21 -13.39 -16.36
CA ASN A 36 -11.51 -12.81 -16.03
C ASN A 36 -11.59 -12.31 -14.58
N ILE A 37 -10.58 -11.58 -14.13
CA ILE A 37 -10.53 -10.96 -12.80
C ILE A 37 -11.21 -9.60 -12.88
N LEU A 38 -12.34 -9.47 -12.20
CA LEU A 38 -13.19 -8.29 -12.20
C LEU A 38 -12.92 -7.39 -10.99
N PRO A 39 -13.28 -6.10 -11.03
CA PRO A 39 -13.12 -5.20 -9.89
C PRO A 39 -13.77 -5.72 -8.60
N ARG A 40 -14.89 -6.45 -8.69
CA ARG A 40 -15.57 -7.03 -7.52
C ARG A 40 -14.84 -8.23 -6.91
N ASP A 41 -13.96 -8.87 -7.67
CA ASP A 41 -13.11 -9.96 -7.16
C ASP A 41 -11.94 -9.41 -6.34
N ILE A 42 -11.56 -8.14 -6.59
CA ILE A 42 -10.49 -7.42 -5.88
C ILE A 42 -11.04 -6.58 -4.73
N MET A 43 -12.09 -5.79 -4.98
CA MET A 43 -12.68 -4.85 -4.02
C MET A 43 -13.65 -5.55 -3.05
N THR A 44 -13.13 -6.50 -2.28
CA THR A 44 -13.88 -7.23 -1.25
C THR A 44 -13.96 -6.45 0.06
N ARG A 45 -14.85 -6.85 0.98
CA ARG A 45 -14.91 -6.26 2.33
C ARG A 45 -13.55 -6.35 3.04
N SER A 46 -12.83 -7.47 2.92
CA SER A 46 -11.47 -7.62 3.48
C SER A 46 -10.47 -6.64 2.83
N ALA A 47 -10.55 -6.41 1.53
CA ALA A 47 -9.71 -5.43 0.85
C ALA A 47 -9.98 -3.98 1.29
N PHE A 48 -11.22 -3.64 1.65
CA PHE A 48 -11.55 -2.35 2.26
C PHE A 48 -11.02 -2.24 3.70
N GLU A 49 -11.17 -3.28 4.52
CA GLU A 49 -10.60 -3.30 5.89
C GLU A 49 -9.09 -3.05 5.87
N ASN A 50 -8.36 -3.66 4.93
CA ASN A 50 -6.93 -3.40 4.75
C ASN A 50 -6.63 -1.92 4.46
N VAL A 51 -7.48 -1.26 3.67
CA VAL A 51 -7.32 0.14 3.31
C VAL A 51 -7.58 1.06 4.50
N LEU A 52 -8.57 0.72 5.34
CA LEU A 52 -8.87 1.45 6.57
C LEU A 52 -7.66 1.45 7.52
N THR A 53 -6.97 0.31 7.68
CA THR A 53 -5.75 0.18 8.50
C THR A 53 -4.66 1.16 8.05
N MET A 54 -4.56 1.44 6.75
CA MET A 54 -3.49 2.28 6.19
C MET A 54 -3.76 3.78 6.26
N ILE A 55 -5.03 4.19 6.26
CA ILE A 55 -5.43 5.59 6.09
C ILE A 55 -5.43 6.37 7.41
N LEU A 56 -5.03 5.75 8.51
CA LEU A 56 -5.09 6.36 9.84
C LEU A 56 -4.12 7.54 10.07
N GLY A 57 -3.35 7.93 9.06
CA GLY A 57 -2.62 9.20 8.96
C GLY A 57 -2.97 10.06 7.73
N GLY A 58 -4.00 9.68 6.98
CA GLY A 58 -4.41 10.30 5.73
C GLY A 58 -5.49 11.37 5.90
N SER A 59 -5.92 11.94 4.77
CA SER A 59 -6.98 12.95 4.73
C SER A 59 -8.33 12.39 5.15
N THR A 60 -9.12 13.17 5.89
CA THR A 60 -10.52 12.85 6.23
C THR A 60 -11.40 12.65 4.99
N ASN A 61 -11.04 13.23 3.83
CA ASN A 61 -11.74 13.00 2.56
C ASN A 61 -11.71 11.53 2.12
N ALA A 62 -10.75 10.74 2.59
CA ALA A 62 -10.69 9.32 2.30
C ALA A 62 -11.93 8.57 2.81
N VAL A 63 -12.57 9.03 3.89
CA VAL A 63 -13.82 8.47 4.41
C VAL A 63 -14.91 8.56 3.34
N LEU A 64 -15.12 9.75 2.77
CA LEU A 64 -16.12 10.00 1.73
C LEU A 64 -15.88 9.15 0.48
N HIS A 65 -14.63 9.14 0.00
CA HIS A 65 -14.29 8.40 -1.21
C HIS A 65 -14.41 6.89 -1.03
N LEU A 66 -13.99 6.33 0.11
CA LEU A 66 -14.07 4.89 0.33
C LEU A 66 -15.49 4.38 0.50
N ILE A 67 -16.36 5.15 1.16
CA ILE A 67 -17.78 4.81 1.24
C ILE A 67 -18.40 4.81 -0.16
N ALA A 68 -18.09 5.82 -0.99
CA ALA A 68 -18.57 5.88 -2.37
C ALA A 68 -18.06 4.72 -3.24
N ILE A 69 -16.77 4.37 -3.14
CA ILE A 69 -16.18 3.25 -3.87
C ILE A 69 -16.80 1.93 -3.40
N ALA A 70 -16.94 1.71 -2.08
CA ALA A 70 -17.56 0.51 -1.53
C ALA A 70 -19.00 0.34 -2.03
N HIS A 71 -19.79 1.41 -2.00
CA HIS A 71 -21.14 1.42 -2.55
C HIS A 71 -21.17 1.03 -4.05
N SER A 72 -20.22 1.51 -4.86
CA SER A 72 -20.16 1.19 -6.30
C SER A 72 -19.98 -0.30 -6.60
N VAL A 73 -19.35 -1.05 -5.68
CA VAL A 73 -19.12 -2.50 -5.80
C VAL A 73 -20.09 -3.33 -4.96
N GLY A 74 -21.10 -2.72 -4.33
CA GLY A 74 -22.11 -3.40 -3.52
C GLY A 74 -21.63 -3.80 -2.13
N ILE A 75 -20.56 -3.19 -1.62
CA ILE A 75 -20.07 -3.39 -0.25
C ILE A 75 -20.65 -2.29 0.64
N ASN A 76 -21.26 -2.70 1.75
CA ASN A 76 -21.64 -1.76 2.80
C ASN A 76 -20.40 -1.37 3.60
N LEU A 77 -20.07 -0.09 3.63
CA LEU A 77 -19.00 0.49 4.43
C LEU A 77 -19.55 1.74 5.12
N THR A 78 -19.42 1.79 6.43
CA THR A 78 -20.03 2.81 7.30
C THR A 78 -18.96 3.60 8.03
N ILE A 79 -19.32 4.75 8.59
CA ILE A 79 -18.38 5.55 9.40
C ILE A 79 -17.92 4.76 10.66
N ASP A 80 -18.79 3.94 11.22
CA ASP A 80 -18.47 3.08 12.38
C ASP A 80 -17.35 2.08 12.06
N ASP A 81 -17.25 1.64 10.81
CA ASP A 81 -16.14 0.78 10.36
C ASP A 81 -14.80 1.53 10.47
N PHE A 82 -14.75 2.82 10.10
CA PHE A 82 -13.55 3.64 10.24
C PHE A 82 -13.18 3.83 11.71
N GLN A 83 -14.17 4.08 12.57
CA GLN A 83 -13.95 4.25 14.01
C GLN A 83 -13.40 2.96 14.64
N SER A 84 -14.01 1.82 14.32
CA SER A 84 -13.56 0.50 14.77
C SER A 84 -12.11 0.21 14.37
N VAL A 85 -11.70 0.55 13.14
CA VAL A 85 -10.31 0.39 12.70
C VAL A 85 -9.38 1.42 13.36
N SER A 86 -9.82 2.66 13.51
CA SER A 86 -9.06 3.71 14.19
C SER A 86 -8.75 3.35 15.64
N ASP A 87 -9.69 2.71 16.35
CA ASP A 87 -9.50 2.31 17.75
C ASP A 87 -8.50 1.17 17.93
N ARG A 88 -8.38 0.27 16.94
CA ARG A 88 -7.52 -0.94 17.03
C ARG A 88 -6.15 -0.82 16.37
N VAL A 89 -5.96 0.15 15.46
CA VAL A 89 -4.71 0.31 14.71
C VAL A 89 -4.01 1.61 15.10
N PRO A 90 -2.75 1.56 15.57
CA PRO A 90 -2.00 2.73 15.97
C PRO A 90 -1.56 3.58 14.77
N PHE A 91 -1.37 4.88 15.01
CA PHE A 91 -0.81 5.78 14.01
C PHE A 91 0.72 5.70 14.00
N LEU A 92 1.27 5.18 12.89
CA LEU A 92 2.71 4.87 12.76
C LEU A 92 3.48 5.80 11.83
N ALA A 93 2.84 6.38 10.82
CA ALA A 93 3.52 7.11 9.75
C ALA A 93 3.69 8.59 10.11
N ASP A 94 4.93 9.03 10.31
CA ASP A 94 5.28 10.43 10.65
C ASP A 94 5.28 11.32 9.40
N LEU A 95 4.12 11.41 8.75
CA LEU A 95 3.94 12.11 7.48
C LEU A 95 3.17 13.42 7.66
N LYS A 96 3.57 14.44 6.89
CA LYS A 96 2.81 15.68 6.75
C LYS A 96 1.37 15.39 6.27
N PRO A 97 0.36 16.14 6.73
CA PRO A 97 0.47 17.42 7.45
C PRO A 97 0.73 17.31 8.97
N SER A 98 0.49 16.15 9.58
CA SER A 98 0.59 15.97 11.04
C SER A 98 2.02 15.68 11.53
N GLY A 99 2.87 15.15 10.65
CA GLY A 99 4.23 14.72 10.93
C GLY A 99 5.31 15.51 10.21
N LYS A 100 6.53 14.96 10.21
CA LYS A 100 7.74 15.62 9.67
C LYS A 100 8.02 15.32 8.20
N TYR A 101 7.78 14.09 7.77
CA TYR A 101 8.26 13.55 6.50
C TYR A 101 7.22 13.68 5.37
N VAL A 102 7.66 13.50 4.12
CA VAL A 102 6.80 13.51 2.91
C VAL A 102 6.82 12.16 2.20
N MET A 103 5.97 11.99 1.18
CA MET A 103 5.88 10.72 0.44
C MET A 103 7.20 10.33 -0.26
N GLU A 104 8.03 11.31 -0.62
CA GLU A 104 9.37 11.05 -1.15
C GLU A 104 10.30 10.42 -0.09
N ASP A 105 10.17 10.79 1.18
CA ASP A 105 10.95 10.17 2.27
C ASP A 105 10.49 8.73 2.50
N VAL A 106 9.18 8.47 2.39
CA VAL A 106 8.65 7.11 2.35
C VAL A 106 9.35 6.37 1.22
N HIS A 107 9.37 6.94 0.00
CA HIS A 107 10.01 6.34 -1.15
C HIS A 107 11.50 5.97 -0.93
N LYS A 108 12.23 6.71 -0.10
CA LYS A 108 13.65 6.44 0.19
C LYS A 108 13.90 5.28 1.18
N ILE A 109 12.92 4.92 2.01
CA ILE A 109 13.11 3.94 3.11
C ILE A 109 12.63 2.52 2.76
N GLY A 110 12.06 2.32 1.58
CA GLY A 110 11.45 1.06 1.15
C GLY A 110 12.43 -0.03 0.72
N GLY A 111 13.58 -0.18 1.37
CA GLY A 111 14.38 -1.42 1.30
C GLY A 111 15.58 -1.45 0.36
N ILE A 112 15.74 -0.52 -0.60
CA ILE A 112 17.00 -0.43 -1.37
C ILE A 112 17.89 0.70 -0.83
N PRO A 113 19.17 0.43 -0.50
CA PRO A 113 20.16 1.49 -0.29
C PRO A 113 20.35 2.27 -1.60
N GLY A 114 20.26 3.60 -1.54
CA GLY A 114 20.37 4.53 -2.68
C GLY A 114 21.37 4.19 -3.80
N PRO A 115 22.58 3.62 -3.56
CA PRO A 115 23.49 3.25 -4.65
C PRO A 115 23.08 2.03 -5.49
N CYS A 116 22.14 1.18 -5.04
CA CYS A 116 21.72 -0.03 -5.77
C CYS A 116 20.51 0.19 -6.71
N ILE A 117 19.88 1.37 -6.66
CA ILE A 117 18.74 1.72 -7.54
C ILE A 117 19.17 1.74 -9.01
N TYR A 118 20.39 2.21 -9.30
CA TYR A 118 20.92 2.33 -10.66
C TYR A 118 21.56 1.04 -11.22
N ALA A 119 21.81 0.03 -10.40
CA ALA A 119 22.51 -1.20 -10.81
C ALA A 119 21.57 -2.37 -11.13
N LEU A 120 20.25 -2.18 -11.03
CA LEU A 120 19.25 -3.22 -11.17
C LEU A 120 18.26 -2.93 -12.33
N VAL A 121 18.66 -2.12 -13.32
CA VAL A 121 17.74 -1.58 -14.35
C VAL A 121 17.35 -2.60 -15.45
N ASP A 122 17.90 -3.82 -15.43
CA ASP A 122 17.82 -4.77 -16.55
C ASP A 122 16.75 -5.88 -16.41
N SER A 123 15.75 -5.75 -15.54
CA SER A 123 14.67 -6.76 -15.46
C SER A 123 13.29 -6.16 -15.27
N PHE A 124 12.36 -6.60 -16.13
CA PHE A 124 10.97 -6.15 -16.34
C PHE A 124 10.02 -6.09 -15.12
N ASP A 125 10.48 -6.42 -13.91
CA ASP A 125 9.67 -6.51 -12.68
C ASP A 125 10.08 -5.49 -11.59
N ILE A 126 11.05 -4.62 -11.85
CA ILE A 126 11.88 -4.03 -10.78
C ILE A 126 11.28 -2.80 -10.08
N TYR A 127 10.20 -2.20 -10.55
CA TYR A 127 9.92 -0.84 -10.11
C TYR A 127 9.10 -0.68 -8.83
N ALA A 128 8.47 -1.71 -8.26
CA ALA A 128 7.49 -1.64 -7.17
C ALA A 128 7.96 -1.15 -5.78
N PHE A 129 8.54 0.04 -5.66
CA PHE A 129 9.22 0.46 -4.44
C PHE A 129 8.35 1.25 -3.47
N VAL A 130 8.23 0.68 -2.25
CA VAL A 130 8.06 1.34 -0.94
C VAL A 130 6.74 1.11 -0.23
N PHE A 131 5.61 1.41 -0.86
CA PHE A 131 4.32 1.17 -0.18
C PHE A 131 4.17 -0.32 0.17
N THR A 132 4.81 -1.17 -0.63
CA THR A 132 5.02 -2.60 -0.45
C THR A 132 5.78 -2.94 0.85
N ALA A 133 6.76 -2.15 1.28
CA ALA A 133 7.52 -2.38 2.53
C ALA A 133 6.66 -2.11 3.77
N VAL A 134 5.86 -1.03 3.71
CA VAL A 134 4.91 -0.68 4.79
C VAL A 134 3.81 -1.74 4.87
N LEU A 135 3.25 -2.13 3.74
CA LEU A 135 2.27 -3.22 3.66
C LEU A 135 2.83 -4.54 4.19
N ALA A 136 4.09 -4.89 3.86
CA ALA A 136 4.74 -6.08 4.38
C ALA A 136 4.86 -6.02 5.91
N TYR A 137 5.28 -4.87 6.46
CA TYR A 137 5.32 -4.66 7.92
C TYR A 137 3.95 -4.84 8.57
N LEU A 138 2.89 -4.28 7.98
CA LEU A 138 1.52 -4.44 8.48
C LEU A 138 1.06 -5.91 8.40
N LEU A 139 1.42 -6.63 7.33
CA LEU A 139 1.09 -8.04 7.15
C LEU A 139 1.81 -8.93 8.17
N GLU A 140 3.11 -8.73 8.38
CA GLU A 140 3.91 -9.46 9.38
C GLU A 140 3.36 -9.30 10.80
N ASN A 141 2.78 -8.14 11.09
CA ASN A 141 2.14 -7.83 12.37
C ASN A 141 0.63 -8.14 12.40
N LYS A 142 0.10 -8.82 11.38
CA LYS A 142 -1.31 -9.27 11.28
C LYS A 142 -2.33 -8.12 11.35
N LEU A 143 -1.96 -6.94 10.87
CA LEU A 143 -2.85 -5.76 10.82
C LEU A 143 -3.64 -5.68 9.51
N ILE A 144 -3.23 -6.44 8.49
CA ILE A 144 -3.90 -6.55 7.19
C ILE A 144 -3.97 -8.03 6.76
N ASP A 145 -4.95 -8.35 5.91
CA ASP A 145 -5.15 -9.67 5.31
C ASP A 145 -4.44 -9.77 3.95
N GLY A 146 -3.49 -10.71 3.84
CA GLY A 146 -2.73 -10.98 2.63
C GLY A 146 -3.50 -11.75 1.56
N ASN A 147 -4.64 -12.37 1.85
CA ASN A 147 -5.31 -13.28 0.90
C ASN A 147 -6.12 -12.57 -0.20
N ASN A 148 -6.22 -11.24 -0.14
CA ASN A 148 -6.98 -10.46 -1.10
C ASN A 148 -6.34 -10.48 -2.49
N MET A 149 -7.15 -10.77 -3.53
CA MET A 149 -6.73 -10.67 -4.93
C MET A 149 -6.34 -9.24 -5.30
N THR A 150 -5.44 -9.08 -6.26
CA THR A 150 -4.99 -7.78 -6.75
C THR A 150 -4.95 -7.74 -8.29
N VAL A 151 -4.71 -6.56 -8.87
CA VAL A 151 -4.56 -6.36 -10.32
C VAL A 151 -3.39 -7.12 -10.95
N THR A 152 -2.46 -7.67 -10.17
CA THR A 152 -1.41 -8.54 -10.71
C THR A 152 -1.91 -9.96 -11.01
N GLY A 153 -3.14 -10.29 -10.59
CA GLY A 153 -3.68 -11.65 -10.62
C GLY A 153 -3.03 -12.59 -9.59
N LYS A 154 -2.39 -12.00 -8.57
CA LYS A 154 -1.89 -12.66 -7.36
C LYS A 154 -2.51 -12.01 -6.13
N THR A 155 -2.47 -12.70 -5.01
CA THR A 155 -2.87 -12.19 -3.70
C THR A 155 -1.91 -11.08 -3.22
N LEU A 156 -2.38 -10.23 -2.30
CA LEU A 156 -1.55 -9.22 -1.66
C LEU A 156 -0.32 -9.85 -0.99
N GLY A 157 -0.50 -10.98 -0.30
CA GLY A 157 0.55 -11.72 0.37
C GLY A 157 1.64 -12.20 -0.59
N GLU A 158 1.27 -12.81 -1.71
CA GLU A 158 2.24 -13.27 -2.74
C GLU A 158 3.03 -12.11 -3.33
N ASN A 159 2.37 -10.96 -3.59
CA ASN A 159 3.05 -9.77 -4.09
C ASN A 159 4.04 -9.22 -3.05
N LEU A 160 3.65 -9.18 -1.77
CA LEU A 160 4.49 -8.71 -0.68
C LEU A 160 5.67 -9.65 -0.41
N GLU A 161 5.44 -10.96 -0.40
CA GLU A 161 6.49 -11.96 -0.22
C GLU A 161 7.54 -11.85 -1.32
N ARG A 162 7.13 -11.93 -2.59
CA ARG A 162 8.02 -11.77 -3.74
C ARG A 162 8.87 -10.50 -3.62
N TRP A 163 8.21 -9.40 -3.27
CA TRP A 163 8.88 -8.12 -3.09
C TRP A 163 9.89 -8.13 -1.95
N THR A 164 9.52 -8.62 -0.77
CA THR A 164 10.43 -8.65 0.39
C THR A 164 11.66 -9.53 0.16
N VAL A 165 11.52 -10.61 -0.62
CA VAL A 165 12.63 -11.49 -1.01
C VAL A 165 13.59 -10.76 -1.94
N GLU A 166 13.08 -10.09 -2.96
CA GLU A 166 13.91 -9.42 -3.97
C GLU A 166 14.54 -8.13 -3.44
N LYS A 167 13.80 -7.37 -2.62
CA LYS A 167 14.07 -5.94 -2.35
C LYS A 167 14.27 -5.59 -0.88
N GLY A 168 14.13 -6.56 0.02
CA GLY A 168 14.32 -6.37 1.45
C GLY A 168 13.08 -5.82 2.17
N ARG A 169 13.25 -5.48 3.45
CA ARG A 169 12.18 -4.93 4.32
C ARG A 169 12.40 -3.44 4.54
N LEU A 170 11.55 -2.81 5.35
CA LEU A 170 11.79 -1.44 5.83
C LEU A 170 13.23 -1.31 6.38
N GLN A 171 13.93 -0.25 5.95
CA GLN A 171 15.31 0.00 6.38
C GLN A 171 15.41 0.09 7.92
N SER A 172 16.41 -0.56 8.51
CA SER A 172 16.62 -0.48 9.97
C SER A 172 16.99 0.96 10.38
N GLY A 173 16.42 1.46 11.47
CA GLY A 173 16.70 2.79 12.01
C GLY A 173 16.04 3.97 11.27
N GLN A 174 15.25 3.71 10.22
CA GLN A 174 14.41 4.74 9.61
C GLN A 174 13.38 5.28 10.62
N LYS A 175 12.99 6.55 10.49
CA LYS A 175 12.11 7.25 11.44
C LYS A 175 10.74 7.65 10.87
N VAL A 176 10.49 7.35 9.60
CA VAL A 176 9.25 7.70 8.88
C VAL A 176 8.09 6.80 9.31
N ILE A 177 8.33 5.49 9.47
CA ILE A 177 7.34 4.51 9.95
C ILE A 177 7.77 4.03 11.33
N ARG A 178 7.04 4.44 12.36
CA ARG A 178 7.32 4.08 13.75
C ARG A 178 7.01 2.60 14.00
N PRO A 179 7.75 1.92 14.89
CA PRO A 179 7.42 0.56 15.30
C PRO A 179 6.14 0.54 16.15
N LEU A 180 5.42 -0.58 16.14
CA LEU A 180 4.23 -0.79 16.97
C LEU A 180 4.48 -0.65 18.47
N SER A 181 5.71 -0.85 18.94
CA SER A 181 6.10 -0.65 20.32
C SER A 181 6.22 0.83 20.71
N GLU A 182 6.38 1.73 19.73
CA GLU A 182 6.56 3.17 19.97
C GLU A 182 5.81 4.02 18.91
N PRO A 183 4.48 3.86 18.81
CA PRO A 183 3.66 4.54 17.81
C PRO A 183 3.56 6.04 18.11
N ILE A 184 3.19 6.84 17.11
CA ILE A 184 2.93 8.28 17.29
C ILE A 184 1.70 8.49 18.17
N LYS A 185 0.68 7.64 17.97
CA LYS A 185 -0.53 7.59 18.78
C LYS A 185 -1.01 6.14 18.87
N ALA A 186 -1.51 5.75 20.04
CA ALA A 186 -2.00 4.39 20.29
C ALA A 186 -3.22 4.01 19.43
N THR A 187 -3.95 5.00 18.93
CA THR A 187 -5.09 4.85 18.01
C THR A 187 -4.86 5.70 16.76
N GLY A 188 -5.68 5.51 15.75
CA GLY A 188 -5.70 6.29 14.52
C GLY A 188 -6.02 7.78 14.73
N HIS A 189 -5.76 8.56 13.69
CA HIS A 189 -6.03 10.00 13.67
C HIS A 189 -7.49 10.35 13.41
N ILE A 190 -8.19 9.55 12.59
CA ILE A 190 -9.59 9.77 12.20
C ILE A 190 -10.52 9.45 13.37
N ARG A 191 -11.50 10.33 13.60
CA ARG A 191 -12.57 10.24 14.60
C ARG A 191 -13.87 10.74 13.99
#